data_AF-A0A0B6ZLV4-F1
#
_entry.id   AF-A0A0B6ZLV4-F1
#
_cell.length_a   1.000
_cell.length_b   1.000
_cell.length_c   1.000
_cell.angle_alpha   90.00
_cell.angle_beta   90.00
_cell.angle_gamma   90.00
#
_symmetry.space_group_name_H-M   'P 1'
#
loop_
_entity.id
_entity.type
_entity.pdbx_description
1 polymer ?
#
loop_
_entity_poly.entity_id
_entity_poly.type
_entity_poly.pdbx_seq_one_letter_code
_entity_poly.pdbx_strand_id
1 'polypeptide(L)'
;PPPAPSLPNQPQPHITNAGSLDFVDDEQRTVDVVKTTATGTTSSALRAETPEKLIQMCVEAFTEDGLDKSQEEYITVFFLAHQWFMTSEELAQSFLDLYEVCEENVKCEVNDCQHRFINMNCDVQKLKKIVCQLFSYWICKFPLHFILDTRVTAVVDKLRSVLQTEGNDKVIGLLDVSTA
;
A
#
# COMPACT_ATOMS: atom_id res chain seq x y z
N PRO A 1 45.42 22.69 28.79
CA PRO A 1 44.64 21.50 28.37
C PRO A 1 45.50 20.22 28.45
N PRO A 2 45.06 19.15 29.13
CA PRO A 2 45.77 17.88 29.13
C PRO A 2 45.50 17.12 27.81
N PRO A 3 46.40 16.22 27.37
CA PRO A 3 46.18 15.37 26.21
C PRO A 3 45.22 14.21 26.54
N ALA A 4 44.45 13.78 25.55
CA ALA A 4 43.48 12.69 25.65
C ALA A 4 44.18 11.31 25.72
N PRO A 5 43.56 10.28 26.36
CA PRO A 5 44.14 8.93 26.43
C PRO A 5 43.93 8.14 25.14
N SER A 6 44.94 7.36 24.75
CA SER A 6 44.98 6.49 23.58
C SER A 6 44.09 5.24 23.74
N LEU A 7 43.32 4.89 22.69
CA LEU A 7 42.53 3.65 22.60
C LEU A 7 43.39 2.44 22.19
N PRO A 8 43.06 1.19 22.60
CA PRO A 8 43.81 -0.01 22.23
C PRO A 8 43.55 -0.47 20.79
N ASN A 9 44.60 -1.05 20.22
CA ASN A 9 44.81 -1.52 18.85
C ASN A 9 43.74 -2.55 18.37
N GLN A 10 43.15 -2.32 17.20
CA GLN A 10 42.27 -3.27 16.51
C GLN A 10 43.09 -4.07 15.46
N PRO A 11 42.95 -5.41 15.33
CA PRO A 11 43.75 -6.17 14.36
C PRO A 11 43.28 -5.93 12.91
N GLN A 12 44.22 -5.57 12.02
CA GLN A 12 43.98 -5.49 10.57
C GLN A 12 43.87 -6.89 9.93
N PRO A 13 42.95 -7.11 8.97
CA PRO A 13 42.95 -8.29 8.14
C PRO A 13 44.09 -8.24 7.11
N HIS A 14 44.89 -9.30 7.11
CA HIS A 14 46.00 -9.53 6.19
C HIS A 14 45.44 -10.02 4.84
N ILE A 15 45.80 -9.29 3.79
CA ILE A 15 45.55 -9.66 2.40
C ILE A 15 46.66 -10.62 1.98
N THR A 16 46.30 -11.82 1.55
CA THR A 16 47.17 -12.69 0.74
C THR A 16 46.45 -13.04 -0.55
N ASN A 17 47.03 -12.55 -1.64
CA ASN A 17 46.64 -12.79 -3.01
C ASN A 17 47.36 -14.04 -3.53
N ALA A 18 46.63 -15.00 -4.10
CA ALA A 18 47.18 -16.00 -5.03
C ALA A 18 46.05 -16.75 -5.74
N GLY A 19 46.07 -16.74 -7.08
CA GLY A 19 45.42 -17.77 -7.90
C GLY A 19 44.40 -17.26 -8.90
N SER A 20 44.88 -16.86 -10.08
CA SER A 20 44.09 -16.78 -11.32
C SER A 20 43.67 -18.20 -11.73
N LEU A 21 42.39 -18.44 -12.01
CA LEU A 21 41.89 -19.57 -12.79
C LEU A 21 40.44 -19.30 -13.25
N ASP A 22 40.37 -18.95 -14.54
CA ASP A 22 39.38 -19.30 -15.54
C ASP A 22 37.88 -19.03 -15.30
N PHE A 23 37.40 -18.06 -16.09
CA PHE A 23 36.01 -17.96 -16.53
C PHE A 23 35.61 -19.24 -17.28
N VAL A 24 34.63 -19.96 -16.73
CA VAL A 24 33.87 -20.97 -17.46
C VAL A 24 32.39 -20.59 -17.33
N ASP A 25 31.80 -20.23 -18.47
CA ASP A 25 30.34 -20.22 -18.71
C ASP A 25 29.75 -21.58 -18.30
N ASP A 26 28.76 -21.59 -17.40
CA ASP A 26 27.93 -22.77 -17.16
C ASP A 26 26.45 -22.44 -17.38
N GLU A 27 25.93 -23.19 -18.34
CA GLU A 27 24.62 -23.21 -18.95
C GLU A 27 23.43 -23.31 -17.99
N GLN A 28 22.29 -22.78 -18.49
CA GLN A 28 20.96 -23.36 -18.38
C GLN A 28 20.75 -24.47 -17.32
N ARG A 29 20.34 -24.06 -16.10
CA ARG A 29 19.66 -25.00 -15.20
C ARG A 29 18.18 -25.11 -15.60
N THR A 30 17.88 -26.08 -16.45
CA THR A 30 16.52 -26.55 -16.70
C THR A 30 15.95 -27.09 -15.39
N VAL A 31 14.82 -26.54 -14.95
CA VAL A 31 14.07 -27.06 -13.81
C VAL A 31 12.99 -27.99 -14.37
N ASP A 32 13.05 -29.26 -13.98
CA ASP A 32 12.10 -30.29 -14.40
C ASP A 32 10.67 -29.92 -14.00
N VAL A 33 9.77 -29.86 -14.98
CA VAL A 33 8.33 -29.72 -14.77
C VAL A 33 7.79 -31.04 -14.23
N VAL A 34 7.60 -31.11 -12.91
CA VAL A 34 6.75 -32.14 -12.31
C VAL A 34 5.29 -31.79 -12.62
N LYS A 35 4.70 -32.57 -13.52
CA LYS A 35 3.28 -32.46 -13.89
C LYS A 35 2.41 -33.10 -12.81
N THR A 36 2.08 -32.33 -11.78
CA THR A 36 1.05 -32.72 -10.80
C THR A 36 -0.29 -32.14 -11.23
N THR A 37 -1.19 -33.03 -11.68
CA THR A 37 -2.61 -32.73 -11.81
C THR A 37 -3.23 -32.63 -10.42
N ALA A 38 -3.48 -31.41 -9.96
CA ALA A 38 -4.36 -31.12 -8.84
C ALA A 38 -5.24 -29.92 -9.21
N THR A 39 -6.54 -30.12 -9.16
CA THR A 39 -7.58 -29.09 -9.21
C THR A 39 -7.31 -28.05 -8.14
N GLY A 40 -6.69 -26.94 -8.54
CA GLY A 40 -6.15 -25.92 -7.65
C GLY A 40 -7.15 -24.81 -7.38
N THR A 41 -7.62 -24.73 -6.13
CA THR A 41 -7.68 -23.43 -5.45
C THR A 41 -6.30 -22.81 -5.59
N THR A 42 -6.19 -21.68 -6.27
CA THR A 42 -4.93 -20.97 -6.46
C THR A 42 -4.46 -20.44 -5.12
N SER A 43 -3.72 -21.26 -4.38
CA SER A 43 -2.77 -20.78 -3.37
C SER A 43 -1.83 -19.84 -4.10
N SER A 44 -1.94 -18.54 -3.81
CA SER A 44 -1.00 -17.54 -4.29
C SER A 44 0.40 -17.96 -3.83
N ALA A 45 1.32 -18.08 -4.80
CA ALA A 45 2.73 -18.28 -4.47
C ALA A 45 3.19 -17.14 -3.55
N LEU A 46 3.89 -17.45 -2.46
CA LEU A 46 4.52 -16.46 -1.60
C LEU A 46 5.58 -15.72 -2.44
N ARG A 47 5.18 -14.58 -3.00
CA ARG A 47 6.00 -13.72 -3.83
C ARG A 47 6.19 -12.40 -3.11
N ALA A 48 7.43 -11.91 -3.08
CA ALA A 48 7.69 -10.55 -2.66
C ALA A 48 7.11 -9.60 -3.71
N GLU A 49 6.30 -8.64 -3.26
CA GLU A 49 5.71 -7.59 -4.08
C GLU A 49 6.17 -6.22 -3.56
N THR A 50 6.13 -5.21 -4.42
CA THR A 50 6.51 -3.85 -4.01
C THR A 50 5.37 -3.20 -3.21
N PRO A 51 5.64 -2.19 -2.37
CA PRO A 51 4.60 -1.47 -1.63
C PRO A 51 3.48 -0.96 -2.54
N GLU A 52 3.82 -0.46 -3.73
CA GLU A 52 2.86 0.05 -4.72
C GLU A 52 1.91 -1.05 -5.19
N LYS A 53 2.43 -2.26 -5.43
CA LYS A 53 1.57 -3.38 -5.84
C LYS A 53 0.67 -3.85 -4.71
N LEU A 54 1.16 -3.84 -3.46
CA LEU A 54 0.32 -4.16 -2.29
C LEU A 54 -0.79 -3.11 -2.08
N ILE A 55 -0.48 -1.83 -2.25
CA ILE A 55 -1.48 -0.75 -2.23
C ILE A 55 -2.54 -0.97 -3.29
N GLN A 56 -2.13 -1.30 -4.52
CA GLN A 56 -3.06 -1.58 -5.61
C GLN A 56 -3.97 -2.78 -5.30
N MET A 57 -3.42 -3.88 -4.78
CA MET A 57 -4.20 -5.04 -4.35
C MET A 57 -5.14 -4.70 -3.19
N CYS A 58 -4.72 -3.82 -2.28
CA CYS A 58 -5.54 -3.33 -1.18
C CYS A 58 -6.77 -2.56 -1.69
N VAL A 59 -6.59 -1.71 -2.70
CA VAL A 59 -7.69 -1.00 -3.36
C VAL A 59 -8.61 -1.96 -4.13
N GLU A 60 -8.03 -2.93 -4.85
CA GLU A 60 -8.78 -3.95 -5.62
C GLU A 60 -9.63 -4.88 -4.73
N ALA A 61 -9.32 -5.00 -3.45
CA ALA A 61 -10.11 -5.78 -2.48
C ALA A 61 -11.45 -5.11 -2.13
N PHE A 62 -11.63 -3.83 -2.46
CA PHE A 62 -12.85 -3.09 -2.20
C PHE A 62 -13.67 -2.97 -3.49
N THR A 63 -14.98 -3.05 -3.32
CA THR A 63 -15.98 -2.80 -4.36
C THR A 63 -16.79 -1.58 -4.01
N GLU A 64 -17.72 -1.17 -4.87
CA GLU A 64 -18.66 -0.09 -4.56
C GLU A 64 -19.49 -0.35 -3.30
N ASP A 65 -19.69 -1.61 -2.92
CA ASP A 65 -20.44 -2.04 -1.74
C ASP A 65 -19.57 -2.19 -0.48
N GLY A 66 -18.27 -1.93 -0.60
CA GLY A 66 -17.27 -2.06 0.46
C GLY A 66 -16.33 -3.24 0.24
N LEU A 67 -15.66 -3.65 1.33
CA LEU A 67 -14.67 -4.72 1.32
C LEU A 67 -15.27 -6.06 0.87
N ASP A 68 -14.68 -6.69 -0.14
CA ASP A 68 -14.97 -8.09 -0.47
C ASP A 68 -14.59 -8.96 0.73
N LYS A 69 -15.57 -9.68 1.27
CA LYS A 69 -15.39 -10.59 2.40
C LYS A 69 -14.33 -11.66 2.15
N SER A 70 -14.12 -12.05 0.89
CA SER A 70 -13.07 -13.01 0.54
C SER A 70 -11.66 -12.45 0.77
N GLN A 71 -11.51 -11.13 0.81
CA GLN A 71 -10.24 -10.41 0.97
C GLN A 71 -10.02 -9.85 2.38
N GLU A 72 -10.95 -10.05 3.33
CA GLU A 72 -10.86 -9.45 4.67
C GLU A 72 -9.58 -9.84 5.41
N GLU A 73 -9.14 -11.10 5.28
CA GLU A 73 -7.91 -11.57 5.91
C GLU A 73 -6.68 -10.84 5.35
N TYR A 74 -6.57 -10.71 4.02
CA TYR A 74 -5.50 -9.97 3.37
C TYR A 74 -5.46 -8.52 3.84
N ILE A 75 -6.60 -7.83 3.84
CA ILE A 75 -6.69 -6.43 4.27
C ILE A 75 -6.33 -6.25 5.75
N THR A 76 -6.76 -7.19 6.61
CA THR A 76 -6.40 -7.17 8.02
C THR A 76 -4.89 -7.32 8.21
N VAL A 77 -4.26 -8.28 7.53
CA VAL A 77 -2.81 -8.50 7.60
C VAL A 77 -2.05 -7.30 7.02
N PHE A 78 -2.51 -6.76 5.89
CA PHE A 78 -1.91 -5.58 5.27
C PHE A 78 -1.85 -4.40 6.23
N PHE A 79 -2.97 -4.04 6.86
CA PHE A 79 -2.99 -2.92 7.81
C PHE A 79 -2.24 -3.19 9.11
N LEU A 80 -2.12 -4.44 9.55
CA LEU A 80 -1.28 -4.79 10.71
C LEU A 80 0.22 -4.72 10.37
N ALA A 81 0.60 -5.09 9.15
CA ALA A 81 1.99 -5.24 8.75
C ALA A 81 2.58 -4.03 8.02
N HIS A 82 1.77 -3.05 7.60
CA HIS A 82 2.24 -1.94 6.77
C HIS A 82 3.45 -1.19 7.35
N GLN A 83 3.51 -1.03 8.68
CA GLN A 83 4.61 -0.37 9.37
C GLN A 83 5.97 -1.06 9.23
N TRP A 84 6.02 -2.30 8.72
CA TRP A 84 7.29 -2.98 8.43
C TRP A 84 7.95 -2.49 7.14
N PHE A 85 7.19 -1.84 6.25
CA PHE A 85 7.69 -1.41 4.95
C PHE A 85 7.36 0.05 4.61
N MET A 86 6.42 0.70 5.30
CA MET A 86 6.15 2.13 5.16
C MET A 86 5.41 2.70 6.37
N THR A 87 5.51 4.00 6.60
CA THR A 87 4.76 4.67 7.67
C THR A 87 3.25 4.75 7.34
N SER A 88 2.43 4.91 8.37
CA SER A 88 0.98 5.12 8.18
C SER A 88 0.69 6.41 7.41
N GLU A 89 1.52 7.44 7.58
CA GLU A 89 1.45 8.69 6.79
C GLU A 89 1.70 8.43 5.31
N GLU A 90 2.80 7.74 4.95
CA GLU A 90 3.12 7.41 3.55
C GLU A 90 2.04 6.55 2.90
N LEU A 91 1.50 5.58 3.63
CA LEU A 91 0.40 4.75 3.15
C LEU A 91 -0.88 5.58 2.92
N ALA A 92 -1.27 6.42 3.87
CA ALA A 92 -2.42 7.29 3.71
C ALA A 92 -2.23 8.29 2.56
N GLN A 93 -1.03 8.86 2.42
CA GLN A 93 -0.72 9.76 1.32
C GLN A 93 -0.84 9.05 -0.03
N SER A 94 -0.40 7.80 -0.13
CA SER A 94 -0.56 6.99 -1.35
C SER A 94 -2.04 6.78 -1.71
N PHE A 95 -2.92 6.55 -0.72
CA PHE A 95 -4.37 6.46 -0.98
C PHE A 95 -4.98 7.81 -1.37
N LEU A 96 -4.54 8.90 -0.75
CA LEU A 96 -5.00 10.24 -1.11
C LEU A 96 -4.54 10.62 -2.53
N ASP A 97 -3.31 10.27 -2.92
CA ASP A 97 -2.82 10.51 -4.27
C ASP A 97 -3.69 9.77 -5.28
N LEU A 98 -4.03 8.50 -5.02
CA LEU A 98 -4.98 7.74 -5.86
C LEU A 98 -6.34 8.43 -6.01
N TYR A 99 -6.82 9.12 -4.96
CA TYR A 99 -8.03 9.92 -5.02
C TYR A 99 -7.84 11.21 -5.85
N GLU A 100 -6.76 11.95 -5.63
CA GLU A 100 -6.51 13.25 -6.29
C GLU A 100 -6.18 13.09 -7.78
N VAL A 101 -5.41 12.07 -8.17
CA VAL A 101 -4.99 11.84 -9.56
C VAL A 101 -5.85 10.81 -10.32
N CYS A 102 -6.99 10.39 -9.77
CA CYS A 102 -7.84 9.39 -10.43
C CYS A 102 -8.35 9.85 -11.81
N GLU A 103 -8.61 11.14 -11.99
CA GLU A 103 -9.12 11.69 -13.26
C GLU A 103 -8.07 11.66 -14.38
N GLU A 104 -6.78 11.66 -14.02
CA GLU A 104 -5.67 11.54 -14.97
C GLU A 104 -5.39 10.07 -15.34
N ASN A 105 -5.62 9.15 -14.39
CA ASN A 105 -5.20 7.75 -14.51
C ASN A 105 -6.33 6.76 -14.85
N VAL A 106 -7.58 7.13 -14.61
CA VAL A 106 -8.75 6.29 -14.89
C VAL A 106 -9.53 6.87 -16.07
N LYS A 107 -9.69 6.07 -17.14
CA LYS A 107 -10.49 6.47 -18.29
C LYS A 107 -11.97 6.36 -17.95
N CYS A 108 -12.70 7.46 -18.01
CA CYS A 108 -14.15 7.45 -17.94
C CYS A 108 -14.75 7.30 -19.34
N GLU A 109 -15.53 6.24 -19.57
CA GLU A 109 -16.23 6.02 -20.85
C GLU A 109 -17.59 6.75 -20.95
N VAL A 110 -18.03 7.40 -19.86
CA VAL A 110 -19.30 8.13 -19.81
C VAL A 110 -19.11 9.50 -20.48
N ASN A 111 -19.83 9.73 -21.59
CA ASN A 111 -19.81 11.02 -22.28
C ASN A 111 -20.33 12.16 -21.37
N ASP A 112 -19.69 13.32 -21.44
CA ASP A 112 -20.03 14.52 -20.66
C ASP A 112 -20.13 14.26 -19.13
N CYS A 113 -19.35 13.30 -18.63
CA CYS A 113 -19.38 12.95 -17.21
C CYS A 113 -18.84 14.09 -16.35
N GLN A 114 -19.63 14.52 -15.37
CA GLN A 114 -19.24 15.57 -14.43
C GLN A 114 -18.48 15.04 -13.21
N HIS A 115 -18.11 13.74 -13.19
CA HIS A 115 -17.38 13.09 -12.09
C HIS A 115 -17.92 13.48 -10.69
N ARG A 116 -19.25 13.41 -10.52
CA ARG A 116 -19.92 13.63 -9.23
C ARG A 116 -20.29 12.30 -8.60
N PHE A 117 -20.27 12.22 -7.27
CA PHE A 117 -20.61 11.03 -6.45
C PHE A 117 -22.06 10.51 -6.61
N ILE A 118 -22.81 11.05 -7.57
CA ILE A 118 -24.17 10.64 -7.92
C ILE A 118 -24.13 9.51 -8.97
N ASN A 119 -23.08 9.44 -9.80
CA ASN A 119 -22.98 8.49 -10.90
C ASN A 119 -21.94 7.40 -10.62
N MET A 120 -22.41 6.21 -10.23
CA MET A 120 -21.55 5.04 -10.05
C MET A 120 -21.25 4.28 -11.35
N ASN A 121 -21.81 4.68 -12.50
CA ASN A 121 -21.38 4.15 -13.81
C ASN A 121 -20.06 4.79 -14.30
N CYS A 122 -19.40 5.58 -13.45
CA CYS A 122 -18.15 6.26 -13.74
C CYS A 122 -17.02 5.65 -12.90
N ASP A 123 -16.00 5.09 -13.55
CA ASP A 123 -14.91 4.41 -12.84
C ASP A 123 -14.07 5.35 -11.97
N VAL A 124 -13.95 6.63 -12.35
CA VAL A 124 -13.35 7.68 -11.49
C VAL A 124 -14.09 7.76 -10.16
N GLN A 125 -15.44 7.79 -10.21
CA GLN A 125 -16.26 7.89 -9.00
C GLN A 125 -16.24 6.61 -8.17
N LYS A 126 -16.18 5.44 -8.83
CA LYS A 126 -15.99 4.17 -8.14
C LYS A 126 -14.68 4.17 -7.36
N LEU A 127 -13.57 4.60 -7.98
CA LEU A 127 -12.28 4.69 -7.31
C LEU A 127 -12.32 5.68 -6.14
N LYS A 128 -12.85 6.89 -6.34
CA LYS A 128 -13.03 7.88 -5.26
C LYS A 128 -13.83 7.28 -4.09
N LYS A 129 -14.92 6.56 -4.37
CA LYS A 129 -15.74 5.90 -3.35
C LYS A 129 -14.98 4.78 -2.63
N ILE A 130 -14.25 3.95 -3.36
CA ILE A 130 -13.42 2.87 -2.82
C ILE A 130 -12.37 3.44 -1.86
N VAL A 131 -11.67 4.51 -2.23
CA VAL A 131 -10.68 5.15 -1.36
C VAL A 131 -11.33 5.64 -0.06
N CYS A 132 -12.51 6.28 -0.13
CA CYS A 132 -13.23 6.70 1.07
C CYS A 132 -13.66 5.51 1.95
N GLN A 133 -14.12 4.41 1.35
CA GLN A 133 -14.46 3.19 2.08
C GLN A 133 -13.24 2.56 2.75
N LEU A 134 -12.10 2.60 2.08
CA LEU A 134 -10.84 2.08 2.57
C LEU A 134 -10.37 2.86 3.81
N PHE A 135 -10.38 4.20 3.76
CA PHE A 135 -10.09 5.01 4.94
C PHE A 135 -11.08 4.77 6.07
N SER A 136 -12.38 4.72 5.77
CA SER A 136 -13.42 4.44 6.76
C SER A 136 -13.20 3.10 7.45
N TYR A 137 -12.90 2.04 6.68
CA TYR A 137 -12.56 0.73 7.21
C TYR A 137 -11.32 0.78 8.09
N TRP A 138 -10.26 1.44 7.62
CA TRP A 138 -8.99 1.52 8.34
C TRP A 138 -9.15 2.21 9.70
N ILE A 139 -9.86 3.35 9.74
CA ILE A 139 -10.17 4.09 10.96
C ILE A 139 -10.97 3.22 11.93
N CYS A 140 -12.04 2.58 11.46
CA CYS A 140 -12.92 1.78 12.31
C CYS A 140 -12.23 0.52 12.86
N LYS A 141 -11.41 -0.15 12.05
CA LYS A 141 -10.79 -1.44 12.41
C LYS A 141 -9.48 -1.26 13.19
N PHE A 142 -8.74 -0.17 12.94
CA PHE A 142 -7.43 0.09 13.54
C PHE A 142 -7.31 1.53 14.07
N PRO A 143 -8.17 1.93 15.03
CA PRO A 143 -8.24 3.30 15.53
C PRO A 143 -6.91 3.80 16.12
N LEU A 144 -6.14 2.89 16.74
CA LEU A 144 -4.86 3.20 17.36
C LEU A 144 -3.82 3.77 16.38
N HIS A 145 -3.87 3.43 15.09
CA HIS A 145 -2.94 4.00 14.12
C HIS A 145 -3.13 5.51 13.98
N PHE A 146 -4.37 5.99 14.10
CA PHE A 146 -4.74 7.40 13.96
C PHE A 146 -4.62 8.17 15.29
N ILE A 147 -4.89 7.50 16.40
CA ILE A 147 -4.74 8.09 17.75
C ILE A 147 -3.25 8.35 18.05
N LEU A 148 -2.36 7.45 17.64
CA LEU A 148 -0.94 7.52 17.98
C LEU A 148 -0.11 8.38 17.03
N ASP A 149 -0.54 8.56 15.77
CA ASP A 149 0.20 9.35 14.77
C ASP A 149 -0.70 10.47 14.22
N THR A 150 -0.36 11.71 14.55
CA THR A 150 -1.11 12.88 14.07
C THR A 150 -0.92 13.14 12.58
N ARG A 151 0.13 12.59 11.96
CA ARG A 151 0.42 12.82 10.54
C ARG A 151 -0.53 12.04 9.64
N VAL A 152 -0.83 10.79 9.97
CA VAL A 152 -1.86 10.02 9.25
C VAL A 152 -3.23 10.70 9.38
N THR A 153 -3.54 11.25 10.55
CA THR A 153 -4.78 12.03 10.78
C THR A 153 -4.82 13.31 9.92
N ALA A 154 -3.70 14.02 9.78
CA ALA A 154 -3.62 15.19 8.90
C ALA A 154 -3.90 14.86 7.42
N VAL A 155 -3.52 13.67 6.94
CA VAL A 155 -3.86 13.20 5.59
C VAL A 155 -5.36 12.95 5.46
N VAL A 156 -6.00 12.37 6.47
CA VAL A 156 -7.47 12.20 6.51
C VAL A 156 -8.18 13.55 6.50
N ASP A 157 -7.69 14.53 7.26
CA ASP A 157 -8.24 15.90 7.27
C ASP A 157 -8.09 16.60 5.92
N LYS A 158 -6.98 16.36 5.20
CA LYS A 158 -6.81 16.82 3.82
C LYS A 158 -7.86 16.19 2.90
N LEU A 159 -8.08 14.87 2.98
CA LEU A 159 -9.13 14.19 2.20
C LEU A 159 -10.53 14.75 2.52
N ARG A 160 -10.85 14.99 3.79
CA ARG A 160 -12.12 15.60 4.20
C ARG A 160 -12.30 16.99 3.60
N SER A 161 -11.24 17.79 3.54
CA SER A 161 -11.25 19.13 2.94
C SER A 161 -11.49 19.09 1.42
N VAL A 162 -10.89 18.11 0.73
CA VAL A 162 -11.13 17.86 -0.70
C VAL A 162 -12.60 17.48 -0.92
N LEU A 163 -13.12 16.51 -0.17
CA LEU A 163 -14.51 16.08 -0.26
C LEU A 163 -15.51 17.21 0.01
N GLN A 164 -15.21 18.10 0.95
CA GLN A 164 -16.04 19.28 1.23
C GLN A 164 -16.07 20.25 0.04
N THR A 165 -14.93 20.46 -0.61
CA THR A 165 -14.84 21.32 -1.80
C THR A 165 -15.61 20.74 -2.99
N GLU A 166 -15.66 19.42 -3.10
CA GLU A 166 -16.44 18.71 -4.12
C GLU A 166 -17.96 18.62 -3.80
N GLY A 167 -18.38 19.03 -2.58
CA GLY A 167 -19.78 18.97 -2.14
C GLY A 167 -20.25 17.58 -1.71
N ASN A 168 -19.32 16.71 -1.28
CA ASN A 168 -19.58 15.31 -0.92
C ASN A 168 -19.80 15.11 0.59
N ASP A 169 -20.58 15.99 1.22
CA ASP A 169 -20.73 16.07 2.69
C ASP A 169 -21.18 14.75 3.36
N LYS A 170 -21.98 13.94 2.65
CA LYS A 170 -22.45 12.63 3.15
C LYS A 170 -21.31 11.63 3.36
N VAL A 171 -20.24 11.74 2.59
CA VAL A 171 -19.09 10.83 2.65
C VAL A 171 -18.11 11.27 3.75
N ILE A 172 -18.06 12.57 4.06
CA ILE A 172 -17.19 13.13 5.12
C ILE A 172 -17.49 12.50 6.48
N GLY A 173 -18.76 12.21 6.78
CA GLY A 173 -19.15 11.57 8.04
C GLY A 173 -18.58 10.16 8.23
N LEU A 174 -18.17 9.47 7.15
CA LEU A 174 -17.57 8.13 7.22
C LEU A 174 -16.08 8.17 7.58
N LEU A 175 -15.45 9.34 7.50
CA LEU A 175 -14.02 9.56 7.71
C LEU A 175 -13.72 10.22 9.07
N ASP A 176 -14.63 10.09 10.03
CA ASP A 176 -14.44 10.72 11.33
C ASP A 176 -13.54 9.90 12.26
N VAL A 177 -12.28 10.33 12.35
CA VAL A 177 -11.27 9.79 13.28
C VAL A 177 -11.69 9.96 14.74
N SER A 178 -12.59 10.90 15.07
CA SER A 178 -13.07 11.13 16.44
C SER A 178 -14.01 10.04 16.96
N THR A 179 -14.53 9.20 16.06
CA THR A 179 -15.40 8.06 16.41
C THR A 179 -14.61 6.77 16.69
N ALA A 180 -13.29 6.83 16.53
CA ALA A 180 -12.34 5.73 16.65
C ALA A 180 -11.96 5.43 18.11
#